data_AF-A0A8X6VS54-F1
#
_entry.id   AF-A0A8X6VS54-F1
#
_cell.length_a   1.000
_cell.length_b   1.000
_cell.length_c   1.000
_cell.angle_alpha   90.00
_cell.angle_beta   90.00
_cell.angle_gamma   90.00
#
_symmetry.space_group_name_H-M   'P 1'
#
loop_
_entity.id
_entity.type
_entity.pdbx_description
1 polymer ?
#
loop_
_entity_poly.entity_id
_entity_poly.type
_entity_poly.pdbx_seq_one_letter_code
_entity_poly.pdbx_strand_id
1 'polypeptide(L)'
;MSNEIDWNEFSKKTLTEEILHGLSDFVNWRYVFQYSPLSEAFIEEYATEEDWSIISQFQKLSESFMDKHEKDFEWSTLCRFQKMSEDFMEKHINLLDWVAVSHHQTLSEPFIRKYHEKLDMDLVSASQKLSENMIREYEDRVNWRNITRFQSFDENFAMEFHNKIDWCYLFRYKLHILSDEFYSLHYRKITCILLAAICNRGSVFPPFNEP
;
A
#
# COMPACT_ATOMS: atom_id res chain seq x y z
N MET A 1 42.57 16.29 -23.03
CA MET A 1 41.34 15.56 -22.65
C MET A 1 40.95 16.13 -21.30
N SER A 2 39.87 16.90 -21.20
CA SER A 2 39.49 17.48 -19.92
C SER A 2 39.12 16.33 -18.98
N ASN A 3 39.86 16.18 -17.88
CA ASN A 3 39.41 15.42 -16.71
C ASN A 3 38.35 16.25 -16.00
N GLU A 4 37.26 16.54 -16.70
CA GLU A 4 36.15 17.27 -16.11
C GLU A 4 35.35 16.29 -15.26
N ILE A 5 35.16 16.64 -14.00
CA ILE A 5 34.41 15.81 -13.06
C ILE A 5 32.96 15.81 -13.50
N ASP A 6 32.38 14.63 -13.70
CA ASP A 6 30.94 14.47 -13.88
C ASP A 6 30.25 14.68 -12.53
N TRP A 7 29.80 15.91 -12.29
CA TRP A 7 29.14 16.30 -11.05
C TRP A 7 27.79 15.62 -10.84
N ASN A 8 27.11 15.17 -11.90
CA ASN A 8 25.87 14.42 -11.78
C ASN A 8 26.14 13.03 -11.19
N GLU A 9 27.10 12.29 -11.78
CA GLU A 9 27.50 10.97 -11.26
C GLU A 9 28.14 11.08 -9.87
N PHE A 10 28.89 12.15 -9.61
CA PHE A 10 29.42 12.42 -8.27
C PHE A 10 28.29 12.61 -7.24
N SER A 11 27.25 13.37 -7.57
CA SER A 11 26.15 13.70 -6.66
C SER A 11 25.20 12.53 -6.37
N LYS A 12 25.26 11.46 -7.17
CA LYS A 12 24.54 10.20 -6.89
C LYS A 12 25.18 9.36 -5.80
N LYS A 13 26.43 9.66 -5.43
CA LYS A 13 27.09 9.00 -4.30
C LYS A 13 26.43 9.45 -3.00
N THR A 14 26.49 8.59 -1.99
CA THR A 14 26.14 9.00 -0.63
C THR A 14 27.26 9.90 -0.08
N LEU A 15 26.97 11.20 0.03
CA LEU A 15 27.90 12.24 0.48
C LEU A 15 27.53 12.67 1.91
N THR A 16 28.54 13.07 2.70
CA THR A 16 28.29 13.65 4.02
C THR A 16 27.97 15.15 3.89
N GLU A 17 27.23 15.70 4.84
CA GLU A 17 26.86 17.12 4.85
C GLU A 17 28.10 18.04 4.85
N GLU A 18 29.21 17.64 5.50
CA GLU A 18 30.45 18.42 5.48
C GLU A 18 31.06 18.53 4.08
N ILE A 19 31.01 17.45 3.30
CA ILE A 19 31.46 17.45 1.91
C ILE A 19 30.53 18.30 1.04
N LEU A 20 29.22 18.19 1.27
CA LEU A 20 28.20 18.93 0.53
C LEU A 20 28.29 20.44 0.77
N HIS A 21 28.55 20.89 2.00
CA HIS A 21 28.81 22.30 2.28
C HIS A 21 29.96 22.85 1.43
N GLY A 22 31.10 22.14 1.41
CA GLY A 22 32.29 22.56 0.67
C GLY A 22 32.16 22.48 -0.86
N LEU A 23 31.17 21.74 -1.37
CA LEU A 23 30.95 21.52 -2.80
C LEU A 23 29.56 21.97 -3.28
N SER A 24 28.90 22.82 -2.49
CA SER A 24 27.50 23.25 -2.70
C SER A 24 27.25 23.89 -4.06
N ASP A 25 28.24 24.61 -4.61
CA ASP A 25 28.19 25.25 -5.93
C ASP A 25 28.34 24.27 -7.11
N PHE A 26 28.75 23.02 -6.85
CA PHE A 26 29.09 22.05 -7.90
C PHE A 26 28.13 20.87 -7.97
N VAL A 27 27.58 20.45 -6.83
CA VAL A 27 26.72 19.27 -6.75
C VAL A 27 25.36 19.49 -7.43
N ASN A 28 24.80 18.41 -7.95
CA ASN A 28 23.42 18.38 -8.42
C ASN A 28 22.51 18.09 -7.23
N TRP A 29 21.87 19.13 -6.71
CA TRP A 29 20.99 19.08 -5.53
C TRP A 29 19.86 18.06 -5.66
N ARG A 30 19.28 17.89 -6.84
CA ARG A 30 18.27 16.87 -7.10
C ARG A 30 18.79 15.47 -6.77
N TYR A 31 20.01 15.13 -7.19
CA TYR A 31 20.60 13.83 -6.85
C TYR A 31 21.04 13.74 -5.39
N VAL A 32 21.52 14.84 -4.81
CA VAL A 32 21.86 14.89 -3.38
C VAL A 32 20.64 14.58 -2.52
N PHE A 33 19.51 15.26 -2.73
CA PHE A 33 18.25 15.00 -2.01
C PHE A 33 17.66 13.62 -2.28
N GLN A 34 18.03 12.96 -3.37
CA GLN A 34 17.53 11.62 -3.69
C GLN A 34 18.36 10.50 -3.05
N TYR A 35 19.69 10.65 -3.00
CA TYR A 35 20.61 9.54 -2.73
C TYR A 35 21.41 9.68 -1.43
N SER A 36 21.49 10.88 -0.86
CA SER A 36 22.16 11.10 0.43
C SER A 36 21.13 11.21 1.56
N PRO A 37 21.36 10.58 2.73
CA PRO A 37 20.52 10.81 3.90
C PRO A 37 20.91 12.15 4.53
N LEU A 38 20.00 13.11 4.53
CA LEU A 38 20.24 14.45 5.02
C LEU A 38 19.43 14.72 6.29
N SER A 39 19.98 15.56 7.16
CA SER A 39 19.27 16.12 8.30
C SER A 39 18.29 17.19 7.85
N GLU A 40 17.22 17.35 8.61
CA GLU A 40 16.20 18.37 8.37
C GLU A 40 16.78 19.79 8.40
N ALA A 41 17.77 20.05 9.28
CA ALA A 41 18.45 21.34 9.34
C ALA A 41 19.23 21.62 8.04
N PHE A 42 19.90 20.62 7.50
CA PHE A 42 20.63 20.75 6.23
C PHE A 42 19.67 20.93 5.05
N ILE A 43 18.54 20.22 5.05
CA ILE A 43 17.48 20.41 4.06
C ILE A 43 16.98 21.86 4.11
N GLU A 44 16.71 22.43 5.30
CA GLU A 44 16.27 23.83 5.42
C GLU A 44 17.27 24.86 4.91
N GLU A 45 18.56 24.56 5.02
CA GLU A 45 19.61 25.48 4.57
C GLU A 45 19.70 25.55 3.03
N TYR A 46 19.47 24.43 2.34
CA TYR A 46 19.78 24.29 0.91
C TYR A 46 18.57 24.05 0.01
N ALA A 47 17.43 23.59 0.54
CA ALA A 47 16.26 23.30 -0.27
C ALA A 47 15.65 24.56 -0.88
N THR A 48 15.17 24.41 -2.11
CA THR A 48 14.37 25.41 -2.81
C THR A 48 12.93 24.91 -3.01
N GLU A 49 12.05 25.78 -3.49
CA GLU A 49 10.64 25.43 -3.76
C GLU A 49 10.49 24.24 -4.73
N GLU A 50 11.46 24.04 -5.64
CA GLU A 50 11.45 22.96 -6.62
C GLU A 50 11.87 21.59 -6.05
N ASP A 51 12.48 21.58 -4.85
CA ASP A 51 13.05 20.38 -4.25
C ASP A 51 12.05 19.60 -3.37
N TRP A 52 10.96 20.22 -2.92
CA TRP A 52 10.05 19.61 -1.95
C TRP A 52 9.44 18.28 -2.42
N SER A 53 9.21 18.14 -3.72
CA SER A 53 8.73 16.88 -4.31
C SER A 53 9.76 15.75 -4.16
N ILE A 54 11.05 16.02 -4.39
CA ILE A 54 12.09 15.01 -4.25
C ILE A 54 12.42 14.73 -2.79
N ILE A 55 12.43 15.77 -1.95
CA ILE A 55 12.65 15.65 -0.50
C ILE A 55 11.56 14.79 0.13
N SER A 56 10.28 15.09 -0.11
CA SER A 56 9.16 14.33 0.44
C SER A 56 9.08 12.87 -0.02
N GLN A 57 9.70 12.53 -1.16
CA GLN A 57 9.73 11.17 -1.66
C GLN A 57 10.89 10.35 -1.08
N PHE A 58 12.08 10.94 -0.93
CA PHE A 58 13.31 10.19 -0.66
C PHE A 58 13.93 10.44 0.71
N GLN A 59 13.65 11.57 1.34
CA GLN A 59 14.14 11.86 2.69
C GLN A 59 13.19 11.31 3.74
N LYS A 60 13.75 10.97 4.92
CA LYS A 60 12.95 10.60 6.08
C LYS A 60 12.61 11.88 6.86
N LEU A 61 11.35 12.27 6.83
CA LEU A 61 10.88 13.49 7.48
C LEU A 61 10.16 13.17 8.78
N SER A 62 10.39 14.02 9.79
CA SER A 62 9.62 14.03 11.04
C SER A 62 8.29 14.73 10.84
N GLU A 63 7.31 14.36 11.66
CA GLU A 63 5.99 15.02 11.66
C GLU A 63 6.09 16.52 12.02
N SER A 64 7.00 16.89 12.93
CA SER A 64 7.26 18.30 13.25
C SER A 64 7.79 19.10 12.06
N PHE A 65 8.59 18.47 11.21
CA PHE A 65 9.12 19.09 10.01
C PHE A 65 8.03 19.23 8.94
N MET A 66 7.25 18.17 8.73
CA MET A 66 6.09 18.21 7.82
C MET A 66 5.05 19.25 8.26
N ASP A 67 4.82 19.41 9.56
CA ASP A 67 3.98 20.47 10.13
C ASP A 67 4.51 21.88 9.82
N LYS A 68 5.82 22.10 10.03
CA LYS A 68 6.47 23.39 9.79
C LYS A 68 6.36 23.82 8.33
N HIS A 69 6.42 22.85 7.41
CA HIS A 69 6.43 23.03 5.96
C HIS A 69 5.14 22.55 5.27
N GLU A 70 4.00 22.59 5.98
CA GLU A 70 2.70 22.07 5.52
C GLU A 70 2.30 22.54 4.11
N LYS A 71 2.61 23.80 3.79
CA LYS A 71 2.25 24.45 2.52
C LYS A 71 3.21 24.18 1.37
N ASP A 72 4.41 23.72 1.71
CA ASP A 72 5.48 23.47 0.74
C ASP A 72 5.35 22.06 0.14
N PHE A 73 4.72 21.14 0.88
CA PHE A 73 4.59 19.75 0.47
C PHE A 73 3.33 19.45 -0.35
N GLU A 74 3.51 18.60 -1.36
CA GLU A 74 2.41 17.90 -2.00
C GLU A 74 1.96 16.72 -1.12
N TRP A 75 0.75 16.82 -0.58
CA TRP A 75 0.22 15.87 0.38
C TRP A 75 0.02 14.45 -0.17
N SER A 76 -0.24 14.31 -1.47
CA SER A 76 -0.30 13.01 -2.15
C SER A 76 1.04 12.25 -2.05
N THR A 77 2.15 12.98 -2.14
CA THR A 77 3.52 12.45 -2.05
C THR A 77 3.85 12.09 -0.61
N LEU A 78 3.52 12.94 0.36
CA LEU A 78 3.66 12.62 1.79
C LEU A 78 2.88 11.36 2.17
N CYS A 79 1.59 11.29 1.80
CA CYS A 79 0.73 10.14 2.08
C CYS A 79 1.23 8.84 1.46
N ARG A 80 2.02 8.91 0.39
CA ARG A 80 2.56 7.73 -0.29
C ARG A 80 3.90 7.27 0.27
N PHE A 81 4.80 8.20 0.57
CA PHE A 81 6.21 7.87 0.82
C PHE A 81 6.64 8.06 2.28
N GLN A 82 5.98 8.94 3.02
CA GLN A 82 6.27 9.13 4.45
C GLN A 82 5.43 8.20 5.31
N LYS A 83 5.95 7.81 6.47
CA LYS A 83 5.17 7.10 7.49
C LYS A 83 4.60 8.13 8.45
N MET A 84 3.28 8.26 8.48
CA MET A 84 2.58 9.20 9.36
C MET A 84 1.82 8.44 10.43
N SER A 85 1.84 8.96 11.65
CA SER A 85 0.97 8.49 12.72
C SER A 85 -0.49 8.86 12.43
N GLU A 86 -1.40 8.10 13.02
CA GLU A 86 -2.83 8.39 12.92
C GLU A 86 -3.16 9.75 13.52
N ASP A 87 -2.54 10.13 14.65
CA ASP A 87 -2.73 11.45 15.27
C ASP A 87 -2.32 12.60 14.33
N PHE A 88 -1.20 12.45 13.62
CA PHE A 88 -0.76 13.42 12.62
C PHE A 88 -1.74 13.48 11.43
N MET A 89 -2.17 12.32 10.93
CA MET A 89 -3.18 12.27 9.87
C MET A 89 -4.50 12.92 10.28
N GLU A 90 -4.95 12.73 11.53
CA GLU A 90 -6.17 13.33 12.04
C GLU A 90 -6.07 14.85 12.18
N LYS A 91 -4.90 15.37 12.57
CA LYS A 91 -4.63 16.81 12.61
C LYS A 91 -4.79 17.44 11.21
N HIS A 92 -4.43 16.71 10.15
CA HIS A 92 -4.37 17.18 8.77
C HIS A 92 -5.41 16.57 7.83
N ILE A 93 -6.53 16.14 8.40
CA ILE A 93 -7.54 15.31 7.74
C ILE A 93 -8.05 15.82 6.38
N ASN A 94 -8.04 17.15 6.19
CA ASN A 94 -8.55 17.81 4.98
C ASN A 94 -7.52 17.90 3.86
N LEU A 95 -6.26 17.62 4.15
CA LEU A 95 -5.15 17.67 3.20
C LEU A 95 -4.77 16.28 2.67
N LEU A 96 -5.18 15.22 3.36
CA LEU A 96 -4.85 13.84 3.01
C LEU A 96 -5.40 13.42 1.64
N ASP A 97 -4.55 12.78 0.86
CA ASP A 97 -4.95 11.94 -0.27
C ASP A 97 -5.41 10.57 0.26
N TRP A 98 -6.73 10.37 0.30
CA TRP A 98 -7.32 9.16 0.88
C TRP A 98 -7.00 7.88 0.12
N VAL A 99 -6.77 7.95 -1.19
CA VAL A 99 -6.35 6.79 -1.99
C VAL A 99 -4.93 6.38 -1.58
N ALA A 100 -4.04 7.36 -1.44
CA ALA A 100 -2.68 7.11 -0.97
C ALA A 100 -2.66 6.60 0.48
N VAL A 101 -3.46 7.18 1.37
CA VAL A 101 -3.62 6.73 2.76
C VAL A 101 -4.10 5.27 2.82
N SER A 102 -5.13 4.90 2.07
CA SER A 102 -5.67 3.53 2.05
C SER A 102 -4.64 2.48 1.63
N HIS A 103 -3.74 2.83 0.70
CA HIS A 103 -2.81 1.87 0.10
C HIS A 103 -1.44 1.83 0.79
N HIS A 104 -0.91 2.98 1.20
CA HIS A 104 0.50 3.12 1.60
C HIS A 104 0.72 3.32 3.10
N GLN A 105 -0.29 3.79 3.85
CA GLN A 105 -0.19 3.93 5.30
C GLN A 105 -0.58 2.62 6.01
N THR A 106 -0.07 2.44 7.22
CA THR A 106 -0.52 1.36 8.11
C THR A 106 -1.66 1.89 8.95
N LEU A 107 -2.86 1.34 8.75
CA LEU A 107 -4.07 1.80 9.43
C LEU A 107 -4.53 0.79 10.47
N SER A 108 -4.87 1.29 11.65
CA SER A 108 -5.52 0.55 12.71
C SER A 108 -7.00 0.35 12.40
N GLU A 109 -7.59 -0.73 12.89
CA GLU A 109 -9.03 -0.95 12.69
C GLU A 109 -9.91 0.17 13.28
N PRO A 110 -9.60 0.77 14.46
CA PRO A 110 -10.30 1.96 14.94
C PRO A 110 -10.27 3.13 13.96
N PHE A 111 -9.11 3.40 13.34
CA PHE A 111 -9.00 4.46 12.34
C PHE A 111 -9.80 4.13 11.08
N ILE A 112 -9.72 2.88 10.60
CA ILE A 112 -10.53 2.44 9.46
C ILE A 112 -12.01 2.61 9.77
N ARG A 113 -12.51 2.20 10.94
CA ARG A 113 -13.91 2.40 11.35
C ARG A 113 -14.31 3.87 11.31
N LYS A 114 -13.46 4.73 11.86
CA LYS A 114 -13.71 6.18 11.94
C LYS A 114 -13.78 6.82 10.55
N TYR A 115 -12.97 6.37 9.59
CA TYR A 115 -12.81 7.01 8.28
C TYR A 115 -13.17 6.14 7.07
N HIS A 116 -13.88 5.03 7.26
CA HIS A 116 -14.23 4.08 6.21
C HIS A 116 -14.98 4.71 5.02
N GLU A 117 -15.69 5.82 5.21
CA GLU A 117 -16.35 6.57 4.14
C GLU A 117 -15.41 7.37 3.24
N LYS A 118 -14.20 7.64 3.70
CA LYS A 118 -13.17 8.33 2.93
C LYS A 118 -12.16 7.35 2.33
N LEU A 119 -11.94 6.23 3.00
CA LEU A 119 -11.02 5.19 2.56
C LEU A 119 -11.54 4.45 1.34
N ASP A 120 -10.62 4.13 0.42
CA ASP A 120 -10.87 3.17 -0.64
C ASP A 120 -10.82 1.75 -0.06
N MET A 121 -12.00 1.13 0.08
CA MET A 121 -12.13 -0.18 0.71
C MET A 121 -11.55 -1.33 -0.12
N ASP A 122 -11.40 -1.17 -1.43
CA ASP A 122 -10.74 -2.14 -2.29
C ASP A 122 -9.23 -2.18 -1.99
N LEU A 123 -8.63 -1.00 -1.85
CA LEU A 123 -7.23 -0.84 -1.45
C LEU A 123 -7.01 -1.28 0.00
N VAL A 124 -7.91 -0.92 0.93
CA VAL A 124 -7.85 -1.38 2.32
C VAL A 124 -7.85 -2.91 2.38
N SER A 125 -8.74 -3.56 1.61
CA SER A 125 -8.83 -5.02 1.55
C SER A 125 -7.56 -5.69 0.99
N ALA A 126 -6.78 -4.99 0.18
CA ALA A 126 -5.56 -5.51 -0.43
C ALA A 126 -4.30 -5.23 0.40
N SER A 127 -4.23 -4.06 1.04
CA SER A 127 -3.00 -3.54 1.64
C SER A 127 -2.98 -3.62 3.17
N GLN A 128 -4.13 -3.55 3.84
CA GLN A 128 -4.20 -3.54 5.31
C GLN A 128 -4.32 -4.96 5.86
N LYS A 129 -3.86 -5.16 7.10
CA LYS A 129 -4.11 -6.41 7.83
C LYS A 129 -5.44 -6.29 8.58
N LEU A 130 -6.47 -6.97 8.11
CA LEU A 130 -7.80 -6.94 8.71
C LEU A 130 -8.03 -8.20 9.54
N SER A 131 -8.60 -8.05 10.72
CA SER A 131 -9.17 -9.17 11.48
C SER A 131 -10.44 -9.67 10.80
N GLU A 132 -10.78 -10.93 11.04
CA GLU A 132 -12.04 -11.47 10.54
C GLU A 132 -13.27 -10.68 11.04
N ASN A 133 -13.23 -10.15 12.26
CA ASN A 133 -14.33 -9.34 12.80
C ASN A 133 -14.50 -8.04 12.01
N MET A 134 -13.40 -7.40 11.63
CA MET A 134 -13.45 -6.22 10.78
C MET A 134 -14.01 -6.56 9.39
N ILE A 135 -13.63 -7.72 8.83
CA ILE A 135 -14.15 -8.16 7.53
C ILE A 135 -15.66 -8.47 7.62
N ARG A 136 -16.12 -9.10 8.71
CA ARG A 136 -17.56 -9.36 8.96
C ARG A 136 -18.36 -8.06 9.01
N GLU A 137 -17.85 -7.08 9.75
CA GLU A 137 -18.55 -5.80 9.92
C GLU A 137 -18.71 -5.03 8.61
N TYR A 138 -17.70 -5.08 7.74
CA TYR A 138 -17.69 -4.37 6.47
C TYR A 138 -17.93 -5.32 5.29
N GLU A 139 -18.68 -6.40 5.50
CA GLU A 139 -18.83 -7.50 4.51
C GLU A 139 -19.40 -7.07 3.15
N ASP A 140 -20.12 -5.95 3.11
CA ASP A 140 -20.72 -5.41 1.90
C ASP A 140 -19.87 -4.31 1.24
N ARG A 141 -18.75 -3.94 1.86
CA ARG A 141 -17.82 -2.89 1.38
C ARG A 141 -16.44 -3.42 1.04
N VAL A 142 -16.02 -4.53 1.64
CA VAL A 142 -14.72 -5.14 1.35
C VAL A 142 -14.71 -5.80 -0.03
N ASN A 143 -13.53 -5.81 -0.65
CA ASN A 143 -13.32 -6.52 -1.90
C ASN A 143 -13.00 -7.99 -1.63
N TRP A 144 -13.99 -8.87 -1.78
CA TRP A 144 -13.83 -10.30 -1.45
C TRP A 144 -12.75 -11.04 -2.23
N ARG A 145 -12.42 -10.59 -3.45
CA ARG A 145 -11.29 -11.11 -4.21
C ARG A 145 -9.97 -10.76 -3.52
N ASN A 146 -9.82 -9.52 -3.05
CA ASN A 146 -8.65 -9.08 -2.27
C ASN A 146 -8.62 -9.73 -0.90
N ILE A 147 -9.76 -9.86 -0.21
CA ILE A 147 -9.86 -10.61 1.06
C ILE A 147 -9.31 -12.02 0.88
N THR A 148 -9.84 -12.78 -0.09
CA THR A 148 -9.41 -14.14 -0.36
C THR A 148 -7.92 -14.22 -0.68
N ARG A 149 -7.41 -13.26 -1.46
CA ARG A 149 -6.03 -13.25 -1.94
C ARG A 149 -5.01 -12.87 -0.88
N PHE A 150 -5.28 -11.83 -0.10
CA PHE A 150 -4.28 -11.15 0.72
C PHE A 150 -4.50 -11.30 2.23
N GLN A 151 -5.75 -11.52 2.69
CA GLN A 151 -6.03 -11.65 4.12
C GLN A 151 -5.81 -13.07 4.64
N SER A 152 -5.67 -13.18 5.96
CA SER A 152 -5.64 -14.46 6.69
C SER A 152 -6.97 -14.65 7.39
N PHE A 153 -7.56 -15.83 7.23
CA PHE A 153 -8.80 -16.27 7.88
C PHE A 153 -8.80 -17.79 7.98
N ASP A 154 -9.62 -18.33 8.87
CA ASP A 154 -9.73 -19.78 9.07
C ASP A 154 -10.79 -20.45 8.16
N GLU A 155 -10.86 -21.77 8.26
CA GLU A 155 -11.81 -22.57 7.48
C GLU A 155 -13.29 -22.32 7.85
N ASN A 156 -13.57 -21.92 9.11
CA ASN A 156 -14.92 -21.59 9.54
C ASN A 156 -15.37 -20.27 8.90
N PHE A 157 -14.50 -19.26 8.90
CA PHE A 157 -14.72 -17.99 8.20
C PHE A 157 -14.94 -18.22 6.71
N ALA A 158 -14.10 -19.06 6.08
CA ALA A 158 -14.26 -19.38 4.66
C ALA A 158 -15.62 -20.01 4.38
N MET A 159 -16.12 -20.85 5.30
CA MET A 159 -17.42 -21.50 5.15
C MET A 159 -18.61 -20.57 5.44
N GLU A 160 -18.48 -19.69 6.42
CA GLU A 160 -19.44 -18.61 6.72
C GLU A 160 -19.69 -17.79 5.44
N PHE A 161 -18.62 -17.30 4.82
CA PHE A 161 -18.68 -16.44 3.62
C PHE A 161 -18.51 -17.18 2.29
N HIS A 162 -18.91 -18.45 2.23
CA HIS A 162 -18.65 -19.30 1.07
C HIS A 162 -19.18 -18.80 -0.27
N ASN A 163 -20.23 -17.97 -0.29
CA ASN A 163 -20.73 -17.40 -1.54
C ASN A 163 -19.92 -16.18 -2.01
N LYS A 164 -19.09 -15.61 -1.14
CA LYS A 164 -18.26 -14.43 -1.41
C LYS A 164 -16.78 -14.80 -1.60
N ILE A 165 -16.30 -15.88 -0.99
CA ILE A 165 -14.91 -16.38 -1.12
C ILE A 165 -14.61 -16.91 -2.53
N ASP A 166 -13.45 -16.55 -3.07
CA ASP A 166 -12.94 -17.15 -4.32
C ASP A 166 -12.31 -18.53 -4.02
N TRP A 167 -13.17 -19.56 -4.01
CA TRP A 167 -12.76 -20.94 -3.76
C TRP A 167 -11.72 -21.45 -4.75
N CYS A 168 -11.81 -21.06 -6.02
CA CYS A 168 -10.81 -21.46 -7.02
C CYS A 168 -9.42 -20.93 -6.65
N TYR A 169 -9.34 -19.69 -6.16
CA TYR A 169 -8.10 -19.12 -5.66
C TYR A 169 -7.62 -19.85 -4.41
N LEU A 170 -8.52 -20.09 -3.45
CA LEU A 170 -8.20 -20.76 -2.18
C LEU A 170 -7.60 -22.16 -2.43
N PHE A 171 -8.22 -23.01 -3.25
CA PHE A 171 -7.69 -24.34 -3.55
C PHE A 171 -6.37 -24.31 -4.31
N ARG A 172 -6.15 -23.30 -5.16
CA ARG A 172 -4.93 -23.21 -5.96
C ARG A 172 -3.74 -22.69 -5.16
N TYR A 173 -3.96 -21.83 -4.17
CA TYR A 173 -2.88 -21.06 -3.54
C TYR A 173 -2.88 -21.06 -2.00
N LYS A 174 -4.00 -21.42 -1.35
CA LYS A 174 -4.18 -21.37 0.11
C LYS A 174 -4.78 -22.66 0.69
N LEU A 175 -4.43 -23.81 0.11
CA LEU A 175 -4.93 -25.12 0.54
C LEU A 175 -4.69 -25.41 2.03
N HIS A 176 -3.58 -24.92 2.59
CA HIS A 176 -3.17 -25.11 3.97
C HIS A 176 -4.14 -24.51 5.02
N ILE A 177 -5.09 -23.68 4.61
CA ILE A 177 -6.13 -23.12 5.49
C ILE A 177 -7.18 -24.19 5.84
N LEU A 178 -7.37 -25.19 4.97
CA LEU A 178 -8.43 -26.20 5.13
C LEU A 178 -7.84 -27.50 5.68
N SER A 179 -8.36 -27.96 6.81
CA SER A 179 -7.99 -29.22 7.44
C SER A 179 -8.63 -30.43 6.73
N ASP A 180 -8.02 -31.61 6.88
CA ASP A 180 -8.58 -32.87 6.35
C ASP A 180 -9.97 -33.18 6.95
N GLU A 181 -10.19 -32.80 8.21
CA GLU A 181 -11.48 -32.91 8.89
C GLU A 181 -12.53 -32.03 8.21
N PHE A 182 -12.18 -30.77 7.92
CA PHE A 182 -13.05 -29.85 7.20
C PHE A 182 -13.43 -30.38 5.82
N TYR A 183 -12.48 -30.92 5.05
CA TYR A 183 -12.78 -31.58 3.78
C TYR A 183 -13.75 -32.73 3.95
N SER A 184 -13.49 -33.60 4.92
CA SER A 184 -14.31 -34.79 5.17
C SER A 184 -15.75 -34.40 5.53
N LEU A 185 -15.93 -33.31 6.27
CA LEU A 185 -17.24 -32.80 6.66
C LEU A 185 -17.97 -32.06 5.53
N HIS A 186 -17.23 -31.32 4.69
CA HIS A 186 -17.80 -30.38 3.72
C HIS A 186 -17.60 -30.75 2.24
N TYR A 187 -17.03 -31.92 1.91
CA TYR A 187 -16.66 -32.29 0.53
C TYR A 187 -17.81 -32.13 -0.47
N ARG A 188 -19.05 -32.48 -0.10
CA ARG A 188 -20.22 -32.34 -0.98
C ARG A 188 -20.47 -30.88 -1.35
N LYS A 189 -20.44 -29.99 -0.35
CA LYS A 189 -20.68 -28.56 -0.54
C LYS A 189 -19.55 -27.93 -1.36
N ILE A 190 -18.30 -28.24 -1.01
CA ILE A 190 -17.11 -27.81 -1.76
C ILE A 190 -17.17 -28.28 -3.22
N THR A 191 -17.54 -29.55 -3.46
CA THR A 191 -17.68 -30.10 -4.81
C THR A 191 -18.73 -29.33 -5.60
N CYS A 192 -19.90 -29.06 -5.01
CA CYS A 192 -20.94 -28.25 -5.67
C CYS A 192 -20.46 -26.82 -5.98
N ILE A 193 -19.73 -26.18 -5.06
CA ILE A 193 -19.15 -24.85 -5.27
C ILE A 193 -18.18 -24.85 -6.46
N LEU A 194 -17.28 -25.84 -6.51
CA LEU A 194 -16.31 -25.98 -7.59
C LEU A 194 -17.00 -26.26 -8.94
N LEU A 195 -17.98 -27.15 -8.96
CA LEU A 195 -18.77 -27.44 -10.16
C LEU A 195 -19.52 -26.20 -10.64
N ALA A 196 -20.16 -25.45 -9.75
CA ALA A 196 -20.83 -24.19 -10.09
C ALA A 196 -19.84 -23.17 -10.67
N ALA A 197 -18.65 -23.04 -10.09
CA ALA A 197 -17.61 -22.15 -10.61
C ALA A 197 -17.14 -22.56 -12.02
N ILE A 198 -17.05 -23.86 -12.31
CA ILE A 198 -16.73 -24.39 -13.64
C ILE A 198 -17.86 -24.07 -14.63
N CYS A 199 -19.12 -24.36 -14.26
CA CYS A 199 -20.28 -24.07 -15.10
C CYS A 199 -20.40 -22.58 -15.44
N ASN A 200 -20.13 -21.69 -14.47
CA ASN A 200 -20.19 -20.26 -14.66
C ASN A 200 -19.00 -19.68 -15.46
N ARG A 201 -17.87 -20.38 -15.53
CA ARG A 201 -16.78 -20.08 -16.49
C ARG A 201 -17.10 -20.55 -17.91
N GLY A 202 -18.13 -21.39 -18.08
CA GLY A 202 -18.51 -22.04 -19.33
C GLY A 202 -19.34 -21.20 -20.31
N SER A 203 -19.60 -19.91 -20.07
CA SER A 203 -20.23 -19.02 -21.05
C SER A 203 -19.32 -18.63 -22.23
N VAL A 204 -18.13 -19.22 -22.32
CA VAL A 204 -17.25 -19.20 -23.50
C VAL A 204 -16.88 -20.64 -23.90
N PHE A 205 -17.88 -21.48 -24.17
CA PHE A 205 -17.66 -22.65 -25.02
C PHE A 205 -18.46 -22.46 -26.31
N PRO A 206 -17.84 -22.61 -27.50
CA PRO A 206 -18.61 -22.67 -28.74
C PRO A 206 -19.57 -23.87 -28.66
N PRO A 207 -20.75 -23.78 -29.29
CA PRO A 207 -21.76 -24.83 -29.19
C PRO A 207 -21.16 -26.17 -29.60
N PHE A 208 -21.51 -27.21 -28.85
CA PHE A 208 -21.21 -28.59 -29.22
C PHE A 208 -21.82 -28.84 -30.60
N ASN A 209 -20.99 -28.87 -31.63
CA ASN A 209 -21.36 -29.49 -32.89
C ASN A 209 -21.25 -31.00 -32.67
N GLU A 210 -22.41 -31.62 -32.43
CA GLU A 210 -22.61 -33.05 -32.60
C GLU A 210 -22.35 -33.46 -34.06
N PRO A 211 -21.83 -34.66 -34.29
CA PRO A 211 -22.38 -35.56 -35.28
C PRO A 211 -23.24 -36.67 -34.65
#